data_AF-A0A1Y2WA78-F1
#
_entry.id   AF-A0A1Y2WA78-F1
#
_cell.length_a   1.000
_cell.length_b   1.000
_cell.length_c   1.000
_cell.angle_alpha   90.00
_cell.angle_beta   90.00
_cell.angle_gamma   90.00
#
_symmetry.space_group_name_H-M   'P 1'
#
loop_
_entity.id
_entity.type
_entity.pdbx_description
1 polymer ?
#
loop_
_entity_poly.entity_id
_entity_poly.type
_entity_poly.pdbx_seq_one_letter_code
_entity_poly.pdbx_strand_id
1 'polypeptide(L)'
;MDDAGNAGANGDDVLNSYHLPRPLPLWLNAQYAKHIVKGNFMTLSARPKTVEQGEWIAHQVVEHYRNLWNFVRVIHEKEEDGNTICNPQTCPRMSAGANHSFTWLNYKREPVELPAYEYITLMQRWISGKIDDTNIFPTDTNGVSYSHNPSITTTPLSQLSNPEDKDWVGKGSGFPENFLEVCQTIFRQMFRVYAHLYWAHFIDPFYHLNLEKQLNSCFSHFVLTACALDMLKPQELEPMQPLIDLWASNGTFPPGSKAYDYANHKAGERLMQLANVA
;
A
#
# COMPACT_ATOMS: atom_id res chain seq x y z
N MET A 1 42.07 -18.16 20.32
CA MET A 1 40.80 -18.92 20.36
C MET A 1 39.72 -17.90 20.17
N ASP A 2 39.04 -18.01 19.05
CA ASP A 2 38.38 -16.94 18.34
C ASP A 2 37.06 -16.54 19.01
N ASP A 3 36.96 -15.27 19.39
CA ASP A 3 35.69 -14.65 19.78
C ASP A 3 35.16 -13.86 18.58
N ALA A 4 34.69 -14.62 17.58
CA ALA A 4 33.99 -14.11 16.42
C ALA A 4 32.58 -14.70 16.45
N GLY A 5 31.62 -13.94 16.99
CA GLY A 5 30.24 -14.41 17.07
C GLY A 5 29.25 -13.34 17.52
N ASN A 6 28.64 -12.67 16.53
CA ASN A 6 27.38 -11.93 16.62
C ASN A 6 27.46 -10.40 16.86
N ALA A 7 28.20 -9.68 16.02
CA ALA A 7 27.92 -8.27 15.76
C ALA A 7 26.71 -8.16 14.82
N GLY A 8 25.49 -8.28 15.36
CA GLY A 8 24.28 -7.99 14.58
C GLY A 8 24.30 -6.53 14.11
N ALA A 9 24.07 -6.29 12.81
CA ALA A 9 24.16 -4.97 12.18
C ALA A 9 23.61 -3.83 13.06
N ASN A 10 24.40 -2.76 13.22
CA ASN A 10 24.03 -1.57 13.97
C ASN A 10 22.90 -0.83 13.22
N GLY A 11 22.05 -0.06 13.91
CA GLY A 11 20.94 0.67 13.29
C GLY A 11 21.40 1.62 12.18
N ASP A 12 22.60 2.19 12.32
CA ASP A 12 23.25 3.00 11.28
C ASP A 12 23.60 2.19 10.03
N ASP A 13 24.10 0.95 10.17
CA ASP A 13 24.45 0.09 9.04
C ASP A 13 23.22 -0.28 8.22
N VAL A 14 22.11 -0.58 8.90
CA VAL A 14 20.83 -0.87 8.27
C VAL A 14 20.30 0.36 7.52
N LEU A 15 20.30 1.54 8.14
CA LEU A 15 19.85 2.76 7.46
C LEU A 15 20.73 3.12 6.25
N ASN A 16 22.03 2.86 6.32
CA ASN A 16 22.94 3.09 5.20
C ASN A 16 22.66 2.12 4.04
N SER A 17 22.17 0.91 4.31
CA SER A 17 21.77 -0.05 3.27
C SER A 17 20.58 0.40 2.43
N TYR A 18 19.74 1.31 2.95
CA TYR A 18 18.61 1.88 2.21
C TYR A 18 19.02 2.99 1.22
N HIS A 19 20.30 3.38 1.19
CA HIS A 19 20.82 4.38 0.25
C HIS A 19 20.00 5.68 0.20
N LEU A 20 19.54 6.15 1.37
CA LEU A 20 18.72 7.34 1.52
C LEU A 20 19.52 8.63 1.23
N PRO A 21 18.90 9.68 0.64
CA PRO A 21 19.56 10.95 0.45
C PRO A 21 19.90 11.63 1.78
N ARG A 22 20.90 12.52 1.75
CA ARG A 22 21.30 13.36 2.89
C ARG A 22 21.20 14.84 2.47
N PRO A 23 20.45 15.69 3.21
CA PRO A 23 19.67 15.39 4.41
C PRO A 23 18.55 14.37 4.15
N LEU A 24 18.11 13.68 5.23
CA LEU A 24 17.05 12.68 5.12
C LEU A 24 15.74 13.34 4.63
N PRO A 25 14.92 12.63 3.85
CA PRO A 25 13.63 13.13 3.43
C PRO A 25 12.74 13.52 4.63
N LEU A 26 11.97 14.60 4.48
CA LEU A 26 11.16 15.16 5.58
C LEU A 26 10.12 14.15 6.12
N TRP A 27 9.59 13.29 5.27
CA TRP A 27 8.64 12.24 5.64
C TRP A 27 9.26 11.12 6.50
N LEU A 28 10.58 11.06 6.64
CA LEU A 28 11.27 10.17 7.60
C LEU A 28 11.55 10.82 8.95
N ASN A 29 11.21 12.08 9.14
CA ASN A 29 11.31 12.71 10.44
C ASN A 29 9.99 12.50 11.22
N ALA A 30 10.10 11.90 12.41
CA ALA A 30 8.99 11.56 13.29
C ALA A 30 8.06 12.73 13.63
N GLN A 31 8.56 13.97 13.55
CA GLN A 31 7.75 15.17 13.78
C GLN A 31 6.71 15.41 12.67
N TYR A 32 7.02 14.98 11.43
CA TYR A 32 6.19 15.16 10.23
C TYR A 32 5.47 13.88 9.81
N ALA A 33 5.91 12.71 10.27
CA ALA A 33 5.27 11.41 10.04
C ALA A 33 4.05 11.13 10.95
N LYS A 34 3.34 12.18 11.38
CA LYS A 34 2.19 12.11 12.33
C LYS A 34 0.88 11.84 11.59
N HIS A 35 -0.11 11.34 12.33
CA HIS A 35 -1.42 10.94 11.84
C HIS A 35 -2.53 11.89 12.32
N ILE A 36 -3.67 11.92 11.61
CA ILE A 36 -4.86 12.69 12.03
C ILE A 36 -5.58 12.03 13.20
N VAL A 37 -5.55 10.69 13.27
CA VAL A 37 -6.14 9.91 14.35
C VAL A 37 -5.07 9.20 15.15
N LYS A 38 -5.29 9.12 16.47
CA LYS A 38 -4.55 8.25 17.38
C LYS A 38 -5.42 7.03 17.63
N GLY A 39 -4.99 5.84 17.21
CA GLY A 39 -5.79 4.63 17.37
C GLY A 39 -5.20 3.42 16.67
N ASN A 40 -5.73 2.25 17.00
CA ASN A 40 -5.34 0.99 16.37
C ASN A 40 -6.04 0.85 15.01
N PHE A 41 -5.35 1.22 13.93
CA PHE A 41 -5.85 1.11 12.56
C PHE A 41 -6.18 -0.35 12.15
N MET A 42 -5.70 -1.37 12.87
CA MET A 42 -6.01 -2.77 12.56
C MET A 42 -7.51 -3.09 12.63
N THR A 43 -8.27 -2.38 13.46
CA THR A 43 -9.72 -2.60 13.54
C THR A 43 -10.44 -2.16 12.28
N LEU A 44 -9.89 -1.20 11.52
CA LEU A 44 -10.46 -0.75 10.25
C LEU A 44 -10.20 -1.75 9.12
N SER A 45 -9.09 -2.48 9.21
CA SER A 45 -8.69 -3.50 8.24
C SER A 45 -9.25 -4.90 8.54
N ALA A 46 -9.85 -5.10 9.71
CA ALA A 46 -10.38 -6.39 10.14
C ALA A 46 -11.68 -6.73 9.43
N ARG A 47 -11.72 -7.88 8.77
CA ARG A 47 -12.93 -8.40 8.12
C ARG A 47 -14.03 -8.67 9.15
N PRO A 48 -15.26 -8.13 8.98
CA PRO A 48 -16.39 -8.51 9.81
C PRO A 48 -16.68 -10.01 9.68
N LYS A 49 -16.99 -10.68 10.80
CA LYS A 49 -17.18 -12.14 10.85
C LYS A 49 -18.27 -12.69 9.92
N THR A 50 -19.23 -11.85 9.54
CA THR A 50 -20.38 -12.21 8.68
C THR A 50 -20.13 -11.94 7.20
N VAL A 51 -19.12 -11.12 6.86
CA VAL A 51 -18.85 -10.68 5.49
C VAL A 51 -17.89 -11.65 4.82
N GLU A 52 -18.26 -12.18 3.66
CA GLU A 52 -17.42 -13.09 2.87
C GLU A 52 -16.06 -12.45 2.50
N GLN A 53 -15.02 -13.27 2.31
CA GLN A 53 -13.66 -12.76 2.10
C GLN A 53 -13.51 -12.01 0.77
N GLY A 54 -14.20 -12.45 -0.29
CA GLY A 54 -14.17 -11.79 -1.60
C GLY A 54 -14.77 -10.41 -1.52
N GLU A 55 -15.97 -10.30 -0.93
CA GLU A 55 -16.67 -9.03 -0.68
C GLU A 55 -15.82 -8.05 0.13
N TRP A 56 -15.17 -8.52 1.19
CA TRP A 56 -14.31 -7.66 2.00
C TRP A 56 -13.11 -7.13 1.20
N ILE A 57 -12.46 -7.98 0.42
CA ILE A 57 -11.34 -7.55 -0.43
C ILE A 57 -11.82 -6.56 -1.49
N ALA A 58 -12.96 -6.82 -2.13
CA ALA A 58 -13.54 -5.93 -3.13
C ALA A 58 -13.81 -4.54 -2.55
N HIS A 59 -14.45 -4.47 -1.38
CA HIS A 59 -14.67 -3.23 -0.66
C HIS A 59 -13.36 -2.49 -0.35
N GLN A 60 -12.34 -3.20 0.14
CA GLN A 60 -11.04 -2.59 0.46
C GLN A 60 -10.32 -2.06 -0.78
N VAL A 61 -10.40 -2.76 -1.91
CA VAL A 61 -9.83 -2.27 -3.19
C VAL A 61 -10.45 -0.93 -3.57
N VAL A 62 -11.79 -0.84 -3.58
CA VAL A 62 -12.50 0.37 -3.99
C VAL A 62 -12.23 1.53 -3.03
N GLU A 63 -12.24 1.25 -1.73
CA GLU A 63 -12.02 2.27 -0.70
C GLU A 63 -10.60 2.86 -0.75
N HIS A 64 -9.57 2.00 -0.84
CA HIS A 64 -8.18 2.45 -0.91
C HIS A 64 -7.88 3.17 -2.22
N TYR A 65 -8.47 2.73 -3.33
CA TYR A 65 -8.36 3.43 -4.61
C TYR A 65 -8.97 4.84 -4.53
N ARG A 66 -10.17 4.97 -3.95
CA ARG A 66 -10.82 6.27 -3.75
C ARG A 66 -9.97 7.21 -2.90
N ASN A 67 -9.41 6.70 -1.80
CA ASN A 67 -8.57 7.49 -0.89
C ASN A 67 -7.28 7.95 -1.57
N LEU A 68 -6.59 7.07 -2.29
CA LEU A 68 -5.40 7.43 -3.06
C LEU A 68 -5.72 8.49 -4.11
N TRP A 69 -6.84 8.32 -4.84
CA TRP A 69 -7.20 9.22 -5.92
C TRP A 69 -7.42 10.66 -5.45
N ASN A 70 -7.91 10.87 -4.22
CA ASN A 70 -8.03 12.20 -3.65
C ASN A 70 -6.67 12.93 -3.57
N PHE A 71 -5.58 12.24 -3.26
CA PHE A 71 -4.24 12.83 -3.24
C PHE A 71 -3.67 13.02 -4.65
N VAL A 72 -3.90 12.05 -5.55
CA VAL A 72 -3.47 12.18 -6.95
C VAL A 72 -4.10 13.41 -7.61
N ARG A 73 -5.36 13.70 -7.33
CA ARG A 73 -6.03 14.90 -7.85
C ARG A 73 -5.30 16.20 -7.47
N VAL A 74 -4.68 16.27 -6.29
CA VAL A 74 -3.92 17.46 -5.87
C VAL A 74 -2.74 17.73 -6.80
N ILE A 75 -1.99 16.68 -7.18
CA ILE A 75 -0.81 16.83 -8.05
C ILE A 75 -1.15 16.87 -9.55
N HIS A 76 -2.37 16.46 -9.93
CA HIS A 76 -2.88 16.47 -11.30
C HIS A 76 -3.76 17.69 -11.62
N GLU A 77 -4.14 18.49 -10.62
CA GLU A 77 -4.84 19.75 -10.85
C GLU A 77 -3.92 20.70 -11.64
N LYS A 78 -4.50 21.44 -12.58
CA LYS A 78 -3.74 22.40 -13.38
C LYS A 78 -3.59 23.71 -12.62
N GLU A 79 -2.38 24.24 -12.60
CA GLU A 79 -2.10 25.58 -12.11
C GLU A 79 -2.47 26.64 -13.16
N GLU A 80 -2.30 27.91 -12.80
CA GLU A 80 -2.65 29.06 -13.67
C GLU A 80 -1.88 29.06 -15.00
N ASP A 81 -0.68 28.47 -15.02
CA ASP A 81 0.15 28.32 -16.21
C ASP A 81 -0.28 27.15 -17.12
N GLY A 82 -1.29 26.38 -16.71
CA GLY A 82 -1.81 25.21 -17.41
C GLY A 82 -1.03 23.91 -17.19
N ASN A 83 0.06 23.94 -16.43
CA ASN A 83 0.84 22.77 -16.04
C ASN A 83 0.28 22.13 -14.77
N THR A 84 0.64 20.87 -14.54
CA THR A 84 0.34 20.15 -13.30
C THR A 84 1.60 20.06 -12.45
N ILE A 85 1.46 19.95 -11.13
CA ILE A 85 2.62 19.81 -10.21
C ILE A 85 3.48 18.59 -10.59
N CYS A 86 2.82 17.45 -10.82
CA CYS A 86 3.44 16.27 -11.40
C CYS A 86 3.32 16.36 -12.92
N ASN A 87 4.44 16.57 -13.62
CA ASN A 87 4.49 16.69 -15.08
C ASN A 87 5.77 16.04 -15.64
N PRO A 88 5.94 15.89 -16.97
CA PRO A 88 7.14 15.27 -17.54
C PRO A 88 8.45 16.00 -17.26
N GLN A 89 8.42 17.28 -16.89
CA GLN A 89 9.62 18.06 -16.54
C GLN A 89 10.03 17.84 -15.09
N THR A 90 9.07 17.84 -14.15
CA THR A 90 9.34 17.60 -12.72
C THR A 90 9.55 16.12 -12.42
N CYS A 91 8.77 15.25 -13.08
CA CYS A 91 8.74 13.81 -12.87
C CYS A 91 8.86 13.06 -14.21
N PRO A 92 10.05 13.07 -14.86
CA PRO A 92 10.27 12.44 -16.16
C PRO A 92 10.14 10.91 -16.14
N ARG A 93 10.15 10.31 -14.94
CA ARG A 93 9.95 8.88 -14.74
C ARG A 93 9.15 8.60 -13.46
N MET A 94 8.32 7.56 -13.50
CA MET A 94 7.63 7.06 -12.32
C MET A 94 8.62 6.38 -11.36
N SER A 95 8.91 6.99 -10.22
CA SER A 95 9.97 6.51 -9.33
C SER A 95 9.69 6.77 -7.85
N ALA A 96 10.39 6.00 -7.00
CA ALA A 96 10.48 6.16 -5.55
C ALA A 96 11.94 6.45 -5.19
N GLY A 97 12.34 7.71 -5.33
CA GLY A 97 13.72 8.15 -5.18
C GLY A 97 14.60 7.79 -6.38
N ALA A 98 15.93 7.89 -6.19
CA ALA A 98 16.89 7.69 -7.28
C ALA A 98 17.02 6.21 -7.70
N ASN A 99 16.85 5.27 -6.77
CA ASN A 99 17.20 3.87 -6.97
C ASN A 99 16.02 2.98 -7.40
N HIS A 100 14.78 3.47 -7.31
CA HIS A 100 13.59 2.69 -7.65
C HIS A 100 12.82 3.35 -8.80
N SER A 101 12.90 2.76 -9.99
CA SER A 101 12.06 3.12 -11.14
C SER A 101 10.93 2.10 -11.29
N PHE A 102 9.72 2.57 -11.57
CA PHE A 102 8.56 1.73 -11.83
C PHE A 102 8.20 1.78 -13.31
N THR A 103 8.44 0.68 -14.01
CA THR A 103 8.08 0.54 -15.43
C THR A 103 6.61 0.13 -15.59
N TRP A 104 6.01 0.54 -16.70
CA TRP A 104 4.70 0.07 -17.16
C TRP A 104 4.86 -1.04 -18.20
N LEU A 105 3.94 -1.99 -18.28
CA LEU A 105 3.96 -2.99 -19.35
C LEU A 105 3.14 -2.49 -20.54
N ASN A 106 3.78 -2.39 -21.71
CA ASN A 106 3.09 -2.03 -22.95
C ASN A 106 2.22 -3.19 -23.47
N TYR A 107 1.54 -3.00 -24.60
CA TYR A 107 0.70 -4.03 -25.23
C TYR A 107 1.47 -5.30 -25.65
N LYS A 108 2.80 -5.21 -25.81
CA LYS A 108 3.70 -6.34 -26.07
C LYS A 108 4.24 -7.00 -24.79
N ARG A 109 3.79 -6.54 -23.61
CA ARG A 109 4.29 -6.96 -22.29
C ARG A 109 5.76 -6.60 -22.05
N GLU A 110 6.26 -5.57 -22.71
CA GLU A 110 7.61 -5.05 -22.49
C GLU A 110 7.58 -3.92 -21.45
N PRO A 111 8.55 -3.88 -20.52
CA PRO A 111 8.67 -2.80 -19.57
C PRO A 111 9.10 -1.50 -20.27
N VAL A 112 8.32 -0.44 -20.08
CA VAL A 112 8.59 0.90 -20.58
C VAL A 112 8.65 1.91 -19.43
N GLU A 113 9.62 2.81 -19.49
CA GLU A 113 9.71 3.96 -18.59
C GLU A 113 8.74 5.03 -19.08
N LEU A 114 7.95 5.58 -18.16
CA LEU A 114 6.96 6.62 -18.46
C LEU A 114 7.11 7.76 -17.45
N PRO A 115 6.85 9.02 -17.86
CA PRO A 115 6.64 10.10 -16.92
C PRO A 115 5.61 9.73 -15.85
N ALA A 116 5.83 10.19 -14.61
CA ALA A 116 4.99 9.78 -13.49
C ALA A 116 3.51 10.14 -13.70
N TYR A 117 3.24 11.33 -14.23
CA TYR A 117 1.88 11.77 -14.58
C TYR A 117 1.17 10.81 -15.55
N GLU A 118 1.87 10.37 -16.60
CA GLU A 118 1.33 9.43 -17.59
C GLU A 118 1.12 8.05 -16.97
N TYR A 119 2.09 7.56 -16.19
CA TYR A 119 1.98 6.31 -15.46
C TYR A 119 0.75 6.28 -14.56
N ILE A 120 0.56 7.32 -13.74
CA ILE A 120 -0.56 7.42 -12.81
C ILE A 120 -1.89 7.50 -13.56
N THR A 121 -1.93 8.19 -14.70
CA THR A 121 -3.11 8.26 -15.57
C THR A 121 -3.46 6.90 -16.18
N LEU A 122 -2.47 6.15 -16.68
CA LEU A 122 -2.68 4.80 -17.20
C LEU A 122 -3.12 3.84 -16.10
N MET A 123 -2.50 3.93 -14.92
CA MET A 123 -2.87 3.19 -13.73
C MET A 123 -4.33 3.45 -13.36
N GLN A 124 -4.76 4.71 -13.31
CA GLN A 124 -6.14 5.07 -13.01
C GLN A 124 -7.11 4.43 -13.99
N ARG A 125 -6.88 4.59 -15.29
CA ARG A 125 -7.74 3.99 -16.33
C ARG A 125 -7.79 2.48 -16.22
N TRP A 126 -6.66 1.85 -15.91
CA TRP A 126 -6.58 0.40 -15.74
C TRP A 126 -7.35 -0.07 -14.50
N ILE A 127 -7.17 0.56 -13.33
CA ILE A 127 -7.91 0.20 -12.11
C ILE A 127 -9.40 0.44 -12.28
N SER A 128 -9.82 1.61 -12.76
CA SER A 128 -11.24 1.90 -12.99
C SER A 128 -11.86 0.87 -13.93
N GLY A 129 -11.18 0.54 -15.04
CA GLY A 129 -11.65 -0.49 -15.95
C GLY A 129 -11.74 -1.90 -15.36
N LYS A 130 -11.06 -2.18 -14.23
CA LYS A 130 -11.22 -3.44 -13.48
C LYS A 130 -12.38 -3.38 -12.50
N ILE A 131 -12.50 -2.28 -11.76
CA ILE A 131 -13.56 -2.08 -10.76
C ILE A 131 -14.93 -1.98 -11.43
N ASP A 132 -15.00 -1.37 -12.62
CA ASP A 132 -16.25 -1.21 -13.37
C ASP A 132 -16.65 -2.47 -14.18
N ASP A 133 -15.75 -3.45 -14.31
CA ASP A 133 -16.03 -4.70 -15.01
C ASP A 133 -16.78 -5.68 -14.10
N THR A 134 -18.07 -5.86 -14.37
CA THR A 134 -18.97 -6.75 -13.61
C THR A 134 -18.54 -8.22 -13.63
N ASN A 135 -17.66 -8.63 -14.54
CA ASN A 135 -17.10 -9.99 -14.55
C ASN A 135 -15.95 -10.16 -13.56
N ILE A 136 -15.37 -9.06 -13.08
CA ILE A 136 -14.27 -9.04 -12.11
C ILE A 136 -14.79 -8.59 -10.74
N PHE A 137 -15.64 -7.56 -10.71
CA PHE A 137 -16.32 -7.03 -9.53
C PHE A 137 -17.83 -7.13 -9.74
N PRO A 138 -18.46 -8.28 -9.44
CA PRO A 138 -19.89 -8.46 -9.55
C PRO A 138 -20.66 -7.45 -8.68
N THR A 139 -21.76 -6.93 -9.21
CA THR A 139 -22.62 -5.95 -8.52
C THR A 139 -24.06 -6.45 -8.31
N ASP A 140 -24.38 -7.65 -8.80
CA ASP A 140 -25.69 -8.28 -8.58
C ASP A 140 -25.81 -8.76 -7.12
N THR A 141 -26.74 -8.16 -6.39
CA THR A 141 -27.00 -8.48 -4.99
C THR A 141 -27.52 -9.90 -4.78
N ASN A 142 -28.10 -10.53 -5.81
CA ASN A 142 -28.63 -11.90 -5.71
C ASN A 142 -27.51 -12.95 -5.60
N GLY A 143 -26.31 -12.62 -6.08
CA GLY A 143 -25.15 -13.51 -6.03
C GLY A 143 -24.36 -13.43 -4.73
N VAL A 144 -24.66 -12.49 -3.82
CA VAL A 144 -23.85 -12.23 -2.63
C VAL A 144 -23.92 -13.37 -1.63
N SER A 145 -22.76 -13.86 -1.22
CA SER A 145 -22.62 -14.87 -0.16
C SER A 145 -22.19 -14.26 1.17
N TYR A 146 -22.25 -15.06 2.23
CA TYR A 146 -21.87 -14.67 3.58
C TYR A 146 -20.79 -15.60 4.13
N SER A 147 -20.10 -15.14 5.16
CA SER A 147 -19.15 -15.99 5.87
C SER A 147 -19.82 -17.16 6.57
N HIS A 148 -19.15 -18.31 6.53
CA HIS A 148 -19.56 -19.50 7.24
C HIS A 148 -19.62 -19.26 8.75
N ASN A 149 -20.78 -19.55 9.36
CA ASN A 149 -20.93 -19.54 10.80
C ASN A 149 -20.95 -20.99 11.33
N PRO A 150 -19.87 -21.44 12.01
CA PRO A 150 -19.77 -22.82 12.50
C PRO A 150 -20.81 -23.15 13.59
N SER A 151 -21.45 -22.14 14.19
CA SER A 151 -22.50 -22.33 15.21
C SER A 151 -23.87 -22.66 14.61
N ILE A 152 -24.10 -22.31 13.34
CA ILE A 152 -25.39 -22.47 12.64
C ILE A 152 -25.28 -23.59 11.59
N THR A 153 -24.11 -23.73 10.99
CA THR A 153 -23.82 -24.70 9.93
C THR A 153 -22.61 -25.50 10.38
N THR A 154 -22.79 -26.79 10.68
CA THR A 154 -21.70 -27.68 11.14
C THR A 154 -20.80 -28.15 10.02
N THR A 155 -21.29 -28.07 8.77
CA THR A 155 -20.60 -28.51 7.56
C THR A 155 -20.25 -27.27 6.73
N PRO A 156 -18.98 -26.88 6.59
CA PRO A 156 -18.58 -25.81 5.68
C PRO A 156 -18.98 -26.19 4.24
N LEU A 157 -19.35 -25.20 3.42
CA LEU A 157 -19.79 -25.41 2.04
C LEU A 157 -18.73 -26.20 1.22
N SER A 158 -17.45 -26.01 1.55
CA SER A 158 -16.32 -26.76 0.99
C SER A 158 -16.36 -28.28 1.21
N GLN A 159 -17.10 -28.77 2.22
CA GLN A 159 -17.32 -30.20 2.48
C GLN A 159 -18.57 -30.76 1.78
N LEU A 160 -19.43 -29.88 1.23
CA LEU A 160 -20.60 -30.26 0.43
C LEU A 160 -20.30 -30.25 -1.08
N SER A 161 -19.25 -29.53 -1.48
CA SER A 161 -18.71 -29.55 -2.85
C SER A 161 -17.88 -30.80 -3.11
N ASN A 162 -17.84 -31.24 -4.37
CA ASN A 162 -17.00 -32.38 -4.74
C ASN A 162 -15.53 -32.06 -4.41
N PRO A 163 -14.70 -33.05 -4.01
CA PRO A 163 -13.27 -32.83 -3.77
C PRO A 163 -12.50 -32.30 -4.98
N GLU A 164 -13.07 -32.44 -6.19
CA GLU A 164 -12.54 -31.90 -7.45
C GLU A 164 -12.97 -30.45 -7.71
N ASP A 165 -13.95 -29.91 -6.99
CA ASP A 165 -14.37 -28.52 -7.11
C ASP A 165 -13.32 -27.62 -6.47
N LYS A 166 -12.51 -26.99 -7.33
CA LYS A 166 -11.56 -25.96 -6.92
C LYS A 166 -12.30 -24.85 -6.17
N ASP A 167 -11.83 -24.53 -4.98
CA ASP A 167 -12.31 -23.41 -4.17
C ASP A 167 -11.39 -22.20 -4.34
N TRP A 168 -11.94 -21.00 -4.34
CA TRP A 168 -11.19 -19.75 -4.44
C TRP A 168 -11.90 -18.61 -3.71
N VAL A 169 -11.16 -17.55 -3.42
CA VAL A 169 -11.67 -16.39 -2.69
C VAL A 169 -12.77 -15.69 -3.50
N GLY A 170 -13.96 -15.59 -2.92
CA GLY A 170 -15.10 -14.92 -3.53
C GLY A 170 -15.95 -15.80 -4.44
N LYS A 171 -15.67 -17.11 -4.55
CA LYS A 171 -16.46 -18.04 -5.38
C LYS A 171 -17.95 -17.99 -5.05
N GLY A 172 -18.29 -17.93 -3.76
CA GLY A 172 -19.67 -17.87 -3.29
C GLY A 172 -20.40 -16.61 -3.73
N SER A 173 -19.68 -15.50 -3.81
CA SER A 173 -20.18 -14.20 -4.29
C SER A 173 -20.05 -13.99 -5.82
N GLY A 174 -19.63 -15.01 -6.57
CA GLY A 174 -19.50 -14.93 -8.03
C GLY A 174 -18.24 -14.23 -8.55
N PHE A 175 -17.24 -13.97 -7.69
CA PHE A 175 -15.95 -13.45 -8.13
C PHE A 175 -15.19 -14.50 -8.98
N PRO A 176 -14.42 -14.08 -10.01
CA PRO A 176 -13.69 -15.01 -10.86
C PRO A 176 -12.47 -15.63 -10.15
N GLU A 177 -11.95 -16.75 -10.66
CA GLU A 177 -10.81 -17.46 -10.05
C GLU A 177 -9.55 -16.59 -9.89
N ASN A 178 -9.32 -15.65 -10.81
CA ASN A 178 -8.18 -14.75 -10.80
C ASN A 178 -8.43 -13.47 -10.00
N PHE A 179 -9.58 -13.32 -9.33
CA PHE A 179 -9.96 -12.11 -8.60
C PHE A 179 -8.89 -11.65 -7.61
N LEU A 180 -8.35 -12.58 -6.82
CA LEU A 180 -7.34 -12.28 -5.81
C LEU A 180 -6.05 -11.72 -6.44
N GLU A 181 -5.60 -12.31 -7.56
CA GLU A 181 -4.40 -11.86 -8.28
C GLU A 181 -4.60 -10.46 -8.89
N VAL A 182 -5.81 -10.19 -9.41
CA VAL A 182 -6.19 -8.86 -9.90
C VAL A 182 -6.13 -7.84 -8.75
N CYS A 183 -6.70 -8.16 -7.60
CA CYS A 183 -6.68 -7.29 -6.41
C CYS A 183 -5.26 -7.02 -5.90
N GLN A 184 -4.40 -8.05 -5.83
CA GLN A 184 -2.98 -7.89 -5.50
C GLN A 184 -2.27 -6.96 -6.49
N THR A 185 -2.58 -7.08 -7.78
CA THR A 185 -2.01 -6.20 -8.81
C THR A 185 -2.48 -4.75 -8.65
N ILE A 186 -3.76 -4.55 -8.31
CA ILE A 186 -4.30 -3.23 -7.98
C ILE A 186 -3.57 -2.62 -6.78
N PHE A 187 -3.40 -3.37 -5.68
CA PHE A 187 -2.66 -2.89 -4.50
C PHE A 187 -1.20 -2.57 -4.79
N ARG A 188 -0.49 -3.40 -5.57
CA ARG A 188 0.87 -3.08 -6.05
C ARG A 188 0.92 -1.75 -6.77
N GLN A 189 -0.02 -1.52 -7.69
CA GLN A 189 -0.07 -0.28 -8.46
C GLN A 189 -0.37 0.94 -7.57
N MET A 190 -1.28 0.81 -6.60
CA MET A 190 -1.56 1.86 -5.61
C MET A 190 -0.35 2.17 -4.73
N PHE A 191 0.38 1.15 -4.28
CA PHE A 191 1.60 1.33 -3.47
C PHE A 191 2.66 2.13 -4.21
N ARG A 192 2.89 1.84 -5.51
CA ARG A 192 3.85 2.58 -6.34
C ARG A 192 3.51 4.07 -6.41
N VAL A 193 2.22 4.40 -6.48
CA VAL A 193 1.78 5.80 -6.47
C VAL A 193 1.97 6.43 -5.11
N TYR A 194 1.60 5.79 -4.01
CA TYR A 194 1.93 6.31 -2.68
C TYR A 194 3.42 6.57 -2.53
N ALA A 195 4.28 5.61 -2.91
CA ALA A 195 5.72 5.78 -2.85
C ALA A 195 6.17 7.01 -3.64
N HIS A 196 5.66 7.20 -4.86
CA HIS A 196 5.95 8.39 -5.66
C HIS A 196 5.49 9.69 -4.97
N LEU A 197 4.29 9.71 -4.37
CA LEU A 197 3.80 10.88 -3.62
C LEU A 197 4.74 11.27 -2.48
N TYR A 198 5.25 10.29 -1.71
CA TYR A 198 6.21 10.57 -0.64
C TYR A 198 7.56 11.05 -1.18
N TRP A 199 8.10 10.36 -2.18
CA TRP A 199 9.44 10.63 -2.68
C TRP A 199 9.54 11.93 -3.49
N ALA A 200 8.51 12.28 -4.26
CA ALA A 200 8.54 13.43 -5.17
C ALA A 200 7.69 14.63 -4.68
N HIS A 201 6.62 14.38 -3.92
CA HIS A 201 5.57 15.39 -3.69
C HIS A 201 5.21 15.64 -2.22
N PHE A 202 5.95 15.04 -1.28
CA PHE A 202 5.62 15.17 0.15
C PHE A 202 5.71 16.63 0.62
N ILE A 203 6.76 17.36 0.20
CA ILE A 203 6.93 18.77 0.55
C ILE A 203 5.97 19.61 -0.31
N ASP A 204 6.21 19.59 -1.62
CA ASP A 204 5.39 20.27 -2.63
C ASP A 204 4.47 19.27 -3.34
N PRO A 205 3.16 19.25 -3.05
CA PRO A 205 2.40 20.26 -2.32
C PRO A 205 1.94 19.84 -0.91
N PHE A 206 2.07 18.55 -0.53
CA PHE A 206 1.27 18.02 0.59
C PHE A 206 1.60 18.67 1.94
N TYR A 207 2.88 18.88 2.24
CA TYR A 207 3.29 19.55 3.46
C TYR A 207 2.86 21.02 3.47
N HIS A 208 3.07 21.74 2.36
CA HIS A 208 2.69 23.15 2.26
C HIS A 208 1.17 23.38 2.33
N LEU A 209 0.37 22.41 1.90
CA LEU A 209 -1.07 22.42 2.02
C LEU A 209 -1.60 21.88 3.36
N ASN A 210 -0.72 21.48 4.29
CA ASN A 210 -1.07 20.82 5.56
C ASN A 210 -1.90 19.52 5.37
N LEU A 211 -1.58 18.76 4.32
CA LEU A 211 -2.21 17.48 3.97
C LEU A 211 -1.34 16.26 4.36
N GLU A 212 -0.16 16.48 4.94
CA GLU A 212 0.80 15.44 5.27
C GLU A 212 0.22 14.42 6.25
N LYS A 213 -0.58 14.85 7.22
CA LYS A 213 -1.19 13.94 8.21
C LYS A 213 -2.26 13.06 7.59
N GLN A 214 -3.02 13.59 6.63
CA GLN A 214 -4.05 12.87 5.88
C GLN A 214 -3.37 11.83 4.99
N LEU A 215 -2.30 12.22 4.28
CA LEU A 215 -1.49 11.31 3.48
C LEU A 215 -0.91 10.18 4.32
N ASN A 216 -0.34 10.50 5.49
CA ASN A 216 0.18 9.52 6.46
C ASN A 216 -0.91 8.56 6.91
N SER A 217 -2.10 9.06 7.24
CA SER A 217 -3.21 8.24 7.77
C SER A 217 -3.84 7.32 6.73
N CYS A 218 -3.97 7.79 5.49
CA CYS A 218 -4.41 6.94 4.39
C CYS A 218 -3.35 5.91 4.03
N PHE A 219 -2.07 6.28 4.00
CA PHE A 219 -1.00 5.35 3.65
C PHE A 219 -0.73 4.29 4.74
N SER A 220 -0.73 4.66 6.02
CA SER A 220 -0.59 3.70 7.11
C SER A 220 -1.74 2.71 7.15
N HIS A 221 -2.99 3.18 6.97
CA HIS A 221 -4.16 2.31 6.82
C HIS A 221 -4.07 1.41 5.58
N PHE A 222 -3.58 1.92 4.46
CA PHE A 222 -3.33 1.15 3.25
C PHE A 222 -2.31 0.03 3.50
N VAL A 223 -1.15 0.32 4.08
CA VAL A 223 -0.11 -0.68 4.36
C VAL A 223 -0.60 -1.75 5.33
N LEU A 224 -1.29 -1.37 6.41
CA LEU A 224 -1.85 -2.32 7.37
C LEU A 224 -2.89 -3.24 6.72
N THR A 225 -3.79 -2.68 5.91
CA THR A 225 -4.78 -3.45 5.17
C THR A 225 -4.13 -4.39 4.16
N ALA A 226 -3.17 -3.87 3.39
CA ALA A 226 -2.47 -4.63 2.36
C ALA A 226 -1.72 -5.82 2.94
N CYS A 227 -1.04 -5.64 4.08
CA CYS A 227 -0.36 -6.73 4.77
C CYS A 227 -1.37 -7.71 5.39
N ALA A 228 -2.42 -7.21 6.07
CA ALA A 228 -3.42 -8.06 6.73
C ALA A 228 -4.15 -8.99 5.76
N LEU A 229 -4.43 -8.51 4.54
CA LEU A 229 -5.13 -9.26 3.49
C LEU A 229 -4.19 -9.97 2.50
N ASP A 230 -2.87 -9.96 2.72
CA ASP A 230 -1.87 -10.54 1.81
C ASP A 230 -1.94 -9.97 0.38
N MET A 231 -2.25 -8.68 0.28
CA MET A 231 -2.25 -7.93 -0.98
C MET A 231 -0.85 -7.50 -1.41
N LEU A 232 0.06 -7.28 -0.45
CA LEU A 232 1.46 -6.92 -0.67
C LEU A 232 2.39 -7.83 0.14
N LYS A 233 3.46 -8.27 -0.50
CA LYS A 233 4.56 -9.05 0.07
C LYS A 233 5.65 -8.11 0.59
N PRO A 234 6.50 -8.56 1.53
CA PRO A 234 7.58 -7.73 2.09
C PRO A 234 8.50 -7.10 1.04
N GLN A 235 8.83 -7.82 -0.02
CA GLN A 235 9.72 -7.33 -1.08
C GLN A 235 9.10 -6.17 -1.88
N GLU A 236 7.77 -6.11 -1.95
CA GLU A 236 7.05 -5.04 -2.65
C GLU A 236 7.01 -3.74 -1.83
N LEU A 237 7.20 -3.83 -0.50
CA LEU A 237 7.18 -2.69 0.43
C LEU A 237 8.53 -1.96 0.52
N GLU A 238 9.59 -2.55 -0.04
CA GLU A 238 10.97 -2.08 0.08
C GLU A 238 11.15 -0.56 -0.20
N PRO A 239 10.52 0.05 -1.23
CA PRO A 239 10.72 1.47 -1.52
C PRO A 239 10.26 2.43 -0.41
N MET A 240 9.42 1.94 0.51
CA MET A 240 8.91 2.67 1.67
C MET A 240 9.27 2.00 2.99
N GLN A 241 10.16 1.01 2.99
CA GLN A 241 10.62 0.30 4.19
C GLN A 241 11.05 1.24 5.32
N PRO A 242 11.82 2.32 5.07
CA PRO A 242 12.27 3.18 6.16
C PRO A 242 11.12 3.91 6.89
N LEU A 243 10.01 4.21 6.18
CA LEU A 243 8.81 4.79 6.81
C LEU A 243 8.03 3.73 7.60
N ILE A 244 7.96 2.50 7.10
CA ILE A 244 7.36 1.35 7.80
C ILE A 244 8.12 1.06 9.10
N ASP A 245 9.45 1.08 9.06
CA ASP A 245 10.33 0.89 10.21
C ASP A 245 10.11 1.95 11.28
N LEU A 246 10.03 3.22 10.85
CA LEU A 246 9.71 4.36 11.71
C LEU A 246 8.34 4.19 12.37
N TRP A 247 7.32 3.80 11.60
CA TRP A 247 5.96 3.61 12.11
C TRP A 247 5.79 2.41 13.03
N ALA A 248 6.57 1.34 12.83
CA ALA A 248 6.66 0.26 13.81
C ALA A 248 7.29 0.73 15.12
N SER A 249 8.35 1.53 15.05
CA SER A 249 9.11 1.98 16.22
C SER A 249 8.41 3.08 17.02
N ASN A 250 7.58 3.90 16.37
CA ASN A 250 6.81 4.96 17.03
C ASN A 250 5.43 4.51 17.52
N GLY A 251 5.09 3.23 17.34
CA GLY A 251 3.82 2.62 17.77
C GLY A 251 2.62 2.87 16.86
N THR A 252 2.81 3.45 15.67
CA THR A 252 1.75 3.56 14.65
C THR A 252 1.32 2.17 14.17
N PHE A 253 2.28 1.29 13.90
CA PHE A 253 2.01 -0.10 13.58
C PHE A 253 2.05 -0.93 14.87
N PRO A 254 0.93 -1.52 15.31
CA PRO A 254 0.89 -2.24 16.57
C PRO A 254 1.61 -3.58 16.48
N PRO A 255 2.22 -4.05 17.59
CA PRO A 255 2.74 -5.42 17.68
C PRO A 255 1.67 -6.46 17.34
N GLY A 256 2.04 -7.49 16.58
CA GLY A 256 1.12 -8.53 16.10
C GLY A 256 0.41 -8.19 14.78
N SER A 257 0.66 -7.02 14.19
CA SER A 257 0.32 -6.76 12.79
C SER A 257 1.42 -7.25 11.86
N LYS A 258 1.06 -7.81 10.69
CA LYS A 258 2.05 -8.23 9.68
C LYS A 258 2.97 -7.11 9.24
N ALA A 259 2.47 -5.86 9.18
CA ALA A 259 3.28 -4.70 8.83
C ALA A 259 4.36 -4.40 9.89
N TYR A 260 4.06 -4.62 11.17
CA TYR A 260 5.04 -4.55 12.25
C TYR A 260 6.09 -5.66 12.11
N ASP A 261 5.66 -6.89 11.80
CA ASP A 261 6.58 -8.03 11.63
C ASP A 261 7.51 -7.89 10.42
N TYR A 262 7.10 -7.13 9.40
CA TYR A 262 7.93 -6.81 8.24
C TYR A 262 8.90 -5.65 8.48
N ALA A 263 8.81 -4.96 9.61
CA ALA A 263 9.63 -3.79 9.91
C ALA A 263 11.02 -4.18 10.45
N ASN A 264 12.02 -3.39 10.09
CA ASN A 264 13.33 -3.41 10.74
C ASN A 264 13.34 -2.45 11.93
N HIS A 265 13.09 -2.99 13.13
CA HIS A 265 13.00 -2.19 14.35
C HIS A 265 14.29 -1.42 14.68
N LYS A 266 15.47 -1.95 14.33
CA LYS A 266 16.75 -1.25 14.56
C LYS A 266 16.87 0.01 13.72
N ALA A 267 16.44 -0.04 12.46
CA ALA A 267 16.40 1.13 11.58
C ALA A 267 15.40 2.17 12.10
N GLY A 268 14.21 1.73 12.50
CA GLY A 268 13.18 2.62 13.01
C GLY A 268 13.54 3.29 14.33
N GLU A 269 14.13 2.57 15.29
CA GLU A 269 14.68 3.17 16.53
C GLU A 269 15.74 4.22 16.22
N ARG A 270 16.59 3.96 15.23
CA ARG A 270 17.62 4.91 14.82
C ARG A 270 17.01 6.17 14.19
N LEU A 271 15.99 6.03 13.34
CA LEU A 271 15.26 7.18 12.78
C LEU A 271 14.59 8.02 13.88
N MET A 272 14.04 7.38 14.91
CA MET A 272 13.48 8.06 16.08
C MET A 272 14.54 8.85 16.87
N GLN A 273 15.74 8.30 17.04
CA GLN A 273 16.85 9.02 17.69
C GLN A 273 17.27 10.26 16.89
N LEU A 274 17.39 10.13 15.56
CA LEU A 274 17.77 11.26 14.70
C LEU A 274 16.74 12.40 14.74
N ALA A 275 15.45 12.08 14.86
CA ALA A 275 14.38 13.07 14.95
C ALA A 275 14.33 13.84 16.29
N ASN A 276 14.92 13.29 17.36
CA ASN A 276 15.02 13.94 18.67
C ASN A 276 16.28 14.80 18.84
N VAL A 277 17.24 14.66 17.91
CA VAL A 277 18.51 15.41 17.92
C VAL A 277 18.45 16.63 16.96
N ALA A 278 17.42 16.70 16.11
CA ALA A 278 17.21 17.74 15.09
C ALA A 278 16.30 18.88 15.57
#